data_AF-A0A2H0URZ5-F1
#
_entry.id   AF-A0A2H0URZ5-F1
#
_cell.length_a   1.000
_cell.length_b   1.000
_cell.length_c   1.000
_cell.angle_alpha   90.00
_cell.angle_beta   90.00
_cell.angle_gamma   90.00
#
_symmetry.space_group_name_H-M   'P 1'
#
loop_
_entity.id
_entity.type
_entity.pdbx_description
1 polymer ?
#
loop_
_entity_poly.entity_id
_entity_poly.type
_entity_poly.pdbx_seq_one_letter_code
_entity_poly.pdbx_strand_id
1 'polypeptide(L)'
;MNEEQKQLKKKIMKRVFRSWFLRSTLPLIVFELVVIFFAVFFAAKVVFVGAVVNNALIAAFGNPFALLTYFWNAFWNTSITTQGLIILLLVTFLYLLRQINKIILSYILTNRDINNNL
;
A
#
# COMPACT_ATOMS: atom_id res chain seq x y z
N MET A 1 -2.45 38.36 17.32
CA MET A 1 -3.57 37.44 17.02
C MET A 1 -3.91 36.73 18.32
N ASN A 2 -5.16 36.81 18.80
CA ASN A 2 -5.56 36.21 20.09
C ASN A 2 -5.43 34.68 20.06
N GLU A 3 -5.04 34.08 21.19
CA GLU A 3 -4.91 32.63 21.36
C GLU A 3 -6.19 31.87 20.98
N GLU A 4 -7.36 32.45 21.27
CA GLU A 4 -8.65 31.87 20.86
C GLU A 4 -8.80 31.75 19.34
N GLN A 5 -8.31 32.71 18.57
CA GLN A 5 -8.38 32.70 17.10
C GLN A 5 -7.49 31.61 16.50
N LYS A 6 -6.31 31.37 17.10
CA LYS A 6 -5.39 30.28 16.71
C LYS A 6 -6.03 28.91 16.92
N GLN A 7 -6.65 28.70 18.08
CA GLN A 7 -7.34 27.44 18.39
C GLN A 7 -8.54 27.20 17.45
N LEU A 8 -9.31 28.23 17.14
CA LEU A 8 -10.43 28.14 16.20
C LEU A 8 -9.95 27.74 14.80
N LYS A 9 -8.91 28.41 14.29
CA LYS A 9 -8.33 28.11 12.96
C LYS A 9 -7.76 26.69 12.90
N LYS A 10 -7.09 26.22 13.96
CA LYS A 10 -6.62 24.82 14.07
C LYS A 10 -7.77 23.81 14.00
N LYS A 11 -8.88 24.08 14.68
CA LYS A 11 -10.07 23.22 14.68
C LYS A 11 -10.74 23.16 13.31
N ILE A 12 -10.83 24.31 12.63
CA ILE A 12 -11.39 24.42 11.27
C ILE A 12 -10.51 23.66 10.27
N MET A 13 -9.20 23.88 10.26
CA MET A 13 -8.30 23.18 9.33
C MET A 13 -8.32 21.67 9.52
N LYS A 14 -8.35 21.17 10.77
CA LYS A 14 -8.49 19.73 11.02
C LYS A 14 -9.78 19.17 10.42
N ARG A 15 -10.91 19.91 10.53
CA ARG A 15 -12.20 19.50 9.97
C ARG A 15 -12.19 19.50 8.43
N VAL A 16 -11.62 20.54 7.82
CA VAL A 16 -11.48 20.64 6.36
C VAL A 16 -10.60 19.51 5.83
N PHE A 17 -9.45 19.27 6.45
CA PHE A 17 -8.55 18.16 6.07
C PHE A 17 -9.25 16.80 6.17
N ARG A 18 -10.00 16.55 7.26
CA ARG A 18 -10.75 15.30 7.43
C ARG A 18 -11.79 15.11 6.31
N SER A 19 -12.52 16.16 5.98
CA SER A 19 -13.55 16.11 4.93
C SER A 19 -12.94 15.94 3.54
N TRP A 20 -11.81 16.58 3.27
CA TRP A 20 -11.07 16.41 2.02
C TRP A 20 -10.50 14.99 1.89
N PHE A 21 -9.89 14.46 2.96
CA PHE A 21 -9.36 13.10 3.00
C PHE A 21 -10.45 12.05 2.76
N LEU A 22 -11.60 12.19 3.44
CA LEU A 22 -12.75 11.30 3.28
C LEU A 22 -13.32 11.30 1.86
N ARG A 23 -13.33 12.44 1.18
CA ARG A 23 -13.96 12.58 -0.13
C ARG A 23 -13.01 12.26 -1.29
N SER A 24 -11.72 12.54 -1.14
CA SER A 24 -10.74 12.46 -2.22
C SER A 24 -9.85 11.24 -2.10
N THR A 25 -9.33 10.98 -0.91
CA THR A 25 -8.28 9.97 -0.70
C THR A 25 -8.84 8.61 -0.30
N LEU A 26 -9.84 8.59 0.57
CA LEU A 26 -10.42 7.34 1.07
C LEU A 26 -11.04 6.46 -0.03
N PRO A 27 -11.78 7.00 -1.02
CA PRO A 27 -12.34 6.18 -2.11
C PRO A 27 -11.26 5.49 -2.95
N LEU A 28 -10.13 6.16 -3.21
CA LEU A 28 -8.98 5.60 -3.93
C LEU A 28 -8.36 4.44 -3.16
N ILE A 29 -8.14 4.59 -1.86
CA ILE A 29 -7.60 3.53 -1.01
C ILE A 29 -8.56 2.32 -0.96
N VAL A 30 -9.86 2.57 -0.81
CA VAL A 30 -10.87 1.50 -0.80
C VAL A 30 -10.88 0.76 -2.13
N PHE A 31 -10.81 1.47 -3.26
CA PHE A 31 -10.74 0.86 -4.58
C PHE A 31 -9.52 -0.06 -4.72
N GLU A 32 -8.35 0.39 -4.28
CA GLU A 32 -7.13 -0.42 -4.32
C GLU A 32 -7.20 -1.67 -3.45
N LEU A 33 -7.76 -1.56 -2.25
CA LEU A 33 -7.98 -2.71 -1.37
C LEU A 33 -8.90 -3.73 -2.03
N VAL A 34 -9.96 -3.28 -2.71
CA VAL A 34 -10.86 -4.15 -3.46
C VAL A 34 -10.11 -4.84 -4.60
N VAL A 35 -9.32 -4.10 -5.39
CA VAL A 35 -8.51 -4.68 -6.48
C VAL A 35 -7.54 -5.75 -5.94
N ILE A 36 -6.84 -5.47 -4.85
CA ILE A 36 -5.93 -6.44 -4.21
C ILE A 36 -6.70 -7.66 -3.72
N PHE A 37 -7.83 -7.45 -3.04
CA PHE A 37 -8.66 -8.56 -2.55
C PHE A 37 -9.08 -9.49 -3.69
N PHE A 38 -9.57 -8.94 -4.79
CA PHE A 38 -9.92 -9.74 -5.97
C PHE A 38 -8.70 -10.43 -6.58
N ALA A 39 -7.58 -9.72 -6.75
CA ALA A 39 -6.36 -10.31 -7.30
C ALA A 39 -5.86 -11.48 -6.45
N VAL A 40 -5.87 -11.36 -5.12
CA VAL A 40 -5.51 -12.44 -4.19
C VAL A 40 -6.53 -13.58 -4.26
N PHE A 41 -7.83 -13.28 -4.32
CA PHE A 41 -8.87 -14.30 -4.44
C PHE A 41 -8.73 -15.14 -5.72
N PHE A 42 -8.43 -14.50 -6.86
CA PHE A 42 -8.15 -15.20 -8.11
C PHE A 42 -6.83 -15.98 -8.04
N ALA A 43 -5.78 -15.38 -7.47
CA ALA A 43 -4.51 -16.06 -7.27
C ALA A 43 -4.66 -17.32 -6.42
N ALA A 44 -5.47 -17.29 -5.35
CA ALA A 44 -5.72 -18.45 -4.48
C ALA A 44 -6.39 -19.64 -5.20
N LYS A 45 -7.13 -19.39 -6.28
CA LYS A 45 -7.74 -20.44 -7.12
C LYS A 45 -6.75 -21.07 -8.11
N VAL A 46 -5.71 -20.33 -8.49
CA VAL A 46 -4.74 -20.72 -9.52
C VAL A 46 -3.44 -21.23 -8.89
N VAL A 47 -3.08 -20.71 -7.72
CA VAL A 47 -1.81 -20.95 -7.05
C VAL A 47 -2.06 -21.62 -5.71
N PHE A 48 -1.49 -22.80 -5.51
CA PHE A 48 -1.54 -23.49 -4.23
C PHE A 48 -0.59 -22.81 -3.24
N VAL A 49 -1.08 -21.77 -2.57
CA VAL A 49 -0.28 -20.89 -1.69
C VAL A 49 0.51 -21.69 -0.65
N GLY A 50 -0.07 -22.77 -0.09
CA GLY A 50 0.61 -23.63 0.86
C GLY A 50 1.88 -24.29 0.30
N ALA A 51 1.85 -24.73 -0.96
CA ALA A 51 3.01 -25.33 -1.61
C ALA A 51 4.09 -24.27 -1.91
N VAL A 52 3.67 -23.07 -2.35
CA VAL A 52 4.60 -21.96 -2.60
C VAL A 52 5.29 -21.51 -1.32
N VAL A 53 4.55 -21.36 -0.22
CA VAL A 53 5.11 -20.97 1.08
C VAL A 53 6.05 -22.04 1.62
N ASN A 54 5.67 -23.31 1.55
CA ASN A 54 6.54 -24.40 2.01
C ASN A 54 7.84 -24.48 1.20
N ASN A 55 7.76 -24.38 -0.13
CA ASN A 55 8.92 -24.37 -1.01
C ASN A 55 9.81 -23.13 -0.80
N ALA A 56 9.19 -21.96 -0.58
CA ALA A 56 9.92 -20.73 -0.27
C ALA A 56 10.64 -20.81 1.08
N LEU A 57 10.00 -21.39 2.10
CA LEU A 57 10.63 -21.62 3.41
C LEU A 57 11.81 -22.59 3.30
N ILE A 58 11.64 -23.70 2.57
CA ILE A 58 12.73 -24.65 2.31
C ILE A 58 13.91 -23.95 1.60
N ALA A 59 13.64 -23.10 0.61
CA ALA A 59 14.67 -22.31 -0.06
C ALA A 59 15.33 -21.27 0.86
N ALA A 60 14.56 -20.65 1.77
CA ALA A 60 15.03 -19.68 2.75
C ALA A 60 16.02 -20.29 3.75
N PHE A 61 15.71 -21.49 4.26
CA PHE A 61 16.57 -22.19 5.22
C PHE A 61 17.85 -22.75 4.61
N GLY A 62 17.92 -22.90 3.28
CA GLY A 62 19.13 -23.33 2.57
C GLY A 62 20.17 -22.22 2.41
N ASN A 63 19.78 -21.08 1.83
CA ASN A 63 20.65 -19.91 1.62
C ASN A 63 19.79 -18.68 1.25
N PRO A 64 20.04 -17.46 1.77
CA PRO A 64 19.33 -16.25 1.36
C PRO A 64 19.31 -15.99 -0.16
N PHE A 65 20.37 -16.37 -0.87
CA PHE A 65 20.43 -16.27 -2.33
C PHE A 65 19.61 -17.35 -3.05
N ALA A 66 19.42 -18.52 -2.44
CA ALA A 66 18.59 -19.59 -2.99
C ALA A 66 17.10 -19.21 -2.99
N LEU A 67 16.68 -18.33 -2.08
CA LEU A 67 15.35 -17.76 -2.08
C LEU A 67 15.11 -16.85 -3.29
N LEU A 68 16.09 -16.01 -3.65
CA LEU A 68 15.99 -15.14 -4.83
C LEU A 68 15.95 -15.95 -6.12
N THR A 69 16.80 -16.97 -6.26
CA THR A 69 16.80 -17.84 -7.43
C THR A 69 15.52 -18.67 -7.52
N TYR A 70 14.99 -19.12 -6.39
CA TYR A 70 13.68 -19.76 -6.32
C TYR A 70 12.58 -18.83 -6.84
N PHE A 71 12.49 -17.59 -6.37
CA PHE A 71 11.48 -16.65 -6.85
C PHE A 71 11.63 -16.33 -8.33
N TRP A 72 12.86 -16.13 -8.80
CA TRP A 72 13.14 -15.87 -10.21
C TRP A 72 12.69 -17.04 -11.09
N ASN A 73 13.10 -18.26 -10.74
CA ASN A 73 12.74 -19.45 -11.49
C ASN A 73 11.24 -19.76 -11.40
N ALA A 74 10.64 -19.58 -10.22
CA ALA A 74 9.21 -19.80 -10.03
C ALA A 74 8.38 -18.85 -10.91
N PHE A 75 8.77 -17.58 -11.01
CA PHE A 75 8.09 -16.59 -11.84
C PHE A 75 8.15 -16.95 -13.33
N TRP A 76 9.33 -17.25 -13.86
CA TRP A 76 9.50 -17.57 -15.29
C TRP A 76 8.86 -18.89 -15.70
N ASN A 77 8.77 -19.86 -14.78
CA ASN A 77 8.16 -21.16 -15.05
C ASN A 77 6.65 -21.24 -14.72
N THR A 78 6.03 -20.15 -14.25
CA THR A 78 4.56 -20.14 -14.04
C THR A 78 3.80 -19.81 -15.32
N SER A 79 2.49 -20.07 -15.30
CA SER A 79 1.60 -19.68 -16.41
C SER A 79 1.57 -18.16 -16.62
N ILE A 80 1.35 -17.73 -17.87
CA ILE A 80 1.29 -16.31 -18.25
C ILE A 80 0.22 -15.53 -17.46
N THR A 81 -0.88 -16.18 -17.09
CA THR A 81 -1.95 -15.60 -16.29
C THR A 81 -1.49 -15.35 -14.85
N THR A 82 -0.74 -16.27 -14.26
CA THR A 82 -0.13 -16.10 -12.93
C THR A 82 0.92 -15.00 -12.93
N GLN A 83 1.77 -14.93 -13.96
CA GLN A 83 2.75 -13.84 -14.11
C GLN A 83 2.06 -12.48 -14.17
N GLY A 84 0.99 -12.36 -14.97
CA GLY A 84 0.19 -11.14 -15.06
C GLY A 84 -0.42 -10.74 -13.70
N LEU A 85 -0.95 -11.69 -12.94
CA LEU A 85 -1.48 -11.44 -11.59
C LEU A 85 -0.39 -10.94 -10.62
N ILE A 86 0.80 -11.55 -10.65
CA ILE A 86 1.94 -11.12 -9.81
C ILE A 86 2.35 -9.69 -10.17
N ILE A 87 2.49 -9.37 -11.46
CA ILE A 87 2.83 -8.02 -11.91
C ILE A 87 1.75 -7.02 -11.48
N LEU A 88 0.47 -7.35 -11.67
CA LEU A 88 -0.65 -6.50 -11.26
C LEU A 88 -0.59 -6.19 -9.76
N LEU A 89 -0.38 -7.21 -8.93
CA LEU A 89 -0.24 -7.06 -7.48
C LEU A 89 0.96 -6.18 -7.12
N LEU A 90 2.13 -6.40 -7.73
CA LEU A 90 3.33 -5.60 -7.50
C LEU A 90 3.12 -4.13 -7.87
N VAL A 91 2.53 -3.86 -9.03
CA VAL A 91 2.24 -2.49 -9.48
C VAL A 91 1.25 -1.81 -8.54
N THR A 92 0.18 -2.51 -8.15
CA THR A 92 -0.82 -1.97 -7.22
C THR A 92 -0.20 -1.70 -5.85
N PHE A 93 0.66 -2.58 -5.37
CA PHE A 93 1.38 -2.42 -4.10
C PHE A 93 2.34 -1.22 -4.13
N LEU A 94 3.13 -1.06 -5.19
CA LEU A 94 4.02 0.10 -5.36
C LEU A 94 3.23 1.41 -5.45
N TYR A 95 2.07 1.38 -6.11
CA TYR A 95 1.21 2.53 -6.21
C TYR A 95 0.61 2.92 -4.84
N LEU A 96 0.18 1.95 -4.04
CA LEU A 96 -0.23 2.15 -2.64
C LEU A 96 0.86 2.79 -1.80
N LEU A 97 2.09 2.26 -1.85
CA LEU A 97 3.23 2.83 -1.12
C LEU A 97 3.46 4.29 -1.51
N ARG A 98 3.38 4.60 -2.82
CA ARG A 98 3.50 5.98 -3.32
C ARG A 98 2.36 6.87 -2.80
N GLN A 99 1.12 6.37 -2.75
CA GLN A 99 -0.01 7.12 -2.21
C GLN A 99 0.15 7.40 -0.72
N ILE A 100 0.49 6.38 0.07
CA ILE A 100 0.71 6.48 1.51
C ILE A 100 1.80 7.52 1.80
N ASN A 101 2.92 7.47 1.09
CA ASN A 101 4.01 8.45 1.25
C ASN A 101 3.55 9.89 0.99
N LYS A 102 2.74 10.11 -0.06
CA LYS A 102 2.17 11.43 -0.35
C LYS A 102 1.23 11.92 0.75
N ILE A 103 0.38 11.02 1.27
CA ILE A 103 -0.56 11.34 2.34
C ILE A 103 0.20 11.72 3.61
N ILE A 104 1.20 10.93 3.99
CA ILE A 104 2.05 11.18 5.16
C ILE A 104 2.77 12.52 5.01
N LEU A 105 3.39 12.79 3.86
CA LEU A 105 4.03 14.08 3.58
C LEU A 105 3.05 15.24 3.69
N SER A 106 1.87 15.13 3.09
CA SER A 106 0.83 16.17 3.17
C SER A 106 0.38 16.43 4.60
N TYR A 107 0.28 15.38 5.43
CA TYR A 107 -0.07 15.48 6.83
C TYR A 107 1.03 16.15 7.66
N ILE A 108 2.30 15.76 7.44
CA ILE A 108 3.45 16.36 8.12
C ILE A 108 3.57 17.84 7.79
N LEU A 109 3.46 18.22 6.52
CA LEU A 109 3.51 19.62 6.08
C LEU A 109 2.36 20.44 6.70
N THR A 110 1.13 19.93 6.61
CA THR A 110 -0.04 20.59 7.20
C THR A 110 0.09 20.74 8.72
N ASN A 111 0.58 19.71 9.42
CA ASN A 111 0.78 19.77 10.87
C ASN A 111 1.93 20.70 11.28
N ARG A 112 2.99 20.79 10.47
CA ARG A 112 4.09 21.72 10.66
C ARG A 112 3.63 23.18 10.48
N ASP A 113 2.84 23.45 9.44
CA ASP A 113 2.25 24.78 9.23
C ASP A 113 1.30 25.18 10.35
N ILE A 114 0.53 24.22 10.88
CA ILE A 114 -0.35 24.42 12.03
C ILE A 114 0.42 24.80 13.31
N ASN A 115 1.59 24.21 13.54
CA ASN A 115 2.34 24.42 14.77
C ASN A 115 3.33 25.61 14.69
N ASN A 116 3.81 25.96 13.50
CA ASN A 116 4.85 27.00 13.34
C ASN A 116 4.29 28.38 12.94
N ASN A 117 3.14 28.44 12.25
CA ASN A 117 2.60 29.68 11.66
C ASN A 117 1.25 30.13 12.25
N LEU A 118 0.71 29.39 13.23
CA LEU A 118 -0.49 29.73 13.99
C LEU A 118 -0.17 29.81 15.46
#